data_AF-M1AZZ2-F1
#
_entry.id   AF-M1AZZ2-F1
#
_cell.length_a   1.000
_cell.length_b   1.000
_cell.length_c   1.000
_cell.angle_alpha   90.00
_cell.angle_beta   90.00
_cell.angle_gamma   90.00
#
_symmetry.space_group_name_H-M   'P 1'
#
loop_
_entity.id
_entity.type
_entity.pdbx_description
1 polymer ?
#
loop_
_entity_poly.entity_id
_entity_poly.type
_entity_poly.pdbx_seq_one_letter_code
_entity_poly.pdbx_strand_id
1 'polypeptide(L)'
;MHIEKNFFENVFNTVLDVDGKTKDNPKSREDLKEFCRHPELHVVGGKYPKTIYTLNKESKKVLCEWVKNLKFPDGYVSNMERCVDMNNHKLFGMKSHDCHVFMQRLIPIAFRELLPTKV
;
A
#
# COMPACT_ATOMS: atom_id res chain seq x y z
N MET A 1 -5.77 4.65 -18.42
CA MET A 1 -6.29 3.51 -17.64
C MET A 1 -5.16 2.66 -17.01
N HIS A 2 -4.19 2.11 -17.75
CA HIS A 2 -3.09 1.34 -17.11
C HIS A 2 -2.23 2.12 -16.10
N ILE A 3 -2.04 3.43 -16.30
CA ILE A 3 -1.23 4.28 -15.43
C ILE A 3 -1.80 4.35 -14.01
N GLU A 4 -3.12 4.54 -13.86
CA GLU A 4 -3.78 4.62 -12.55
C GLU A 4 -3.66 3.33 -11.77
N LYS A 5 -3.89 2.20 -12.45
CA LYS A 5 -3.70 0.88 -11.86
C LYS A 5 -2.26 0.70 -11.39
N ASN A 6 -1.28 1.02 -12.24
CA ASN A 6 0.13 0.89 -11.89
C ASN A 6 0.52 1.78 -10.71
N PHE A 7 0.03 3.02 -10.67
CA PHE A 7 0.26 3.93 -9.54
C PHE A 7 -0.33 3.37 -8.26
N PHE A 8 -1.60 2.95 -8.28
CA PHE A 8 -2.26 2.34 -7.14
C PHE A 8 -1.50 1.11 -6.62
N GLU A 9 -1.16 0.17 -7.52
CA GLU A 9 -0.42 -1.03 -7.16
C GLU A 9 0.95 -0.69 -6.57
N ASN A 10 1.68 0.28 -7.13
CA ASN A 10 2.97 0.70 -6.59
C ASN A 10 2.86 1.29 -5.18
N VAL A 11 1.86 2.13 -4.92
CA VAL A 11 1.64 2.73 -3.60
C VAL A 11 1.24 1.66 -2.59
N PHE A 12 0.24 0.84 -2.90
CA PHE A 12 -0.27 -0.16 -1.97
C PHE A 12 0.72 -1.29 -1.72
N ASN A 13 1.43 -1.79 -2.75
CA ASN A 13 2.44 -2.82 -2.54
C ASN A 13 3.62 -2.33 -1.69
N THR A 14 3.91 -1.02 -1.73
CA THR A 14 4.94 -0.40 -0.89
C THR A 14 4.49 -0.26 0.56
N VAL A 15 3.29 0.27 0.80
CA VAL A 15 2.71 0.42 2.15
C VAL A 15 2.45 -0.93 2.82
N LEU A 16 1.99 -1.91 2.04
CA LEU A 16 1.76 -3.28 2.48
C LEU A 16 3.03 -4.14 2.48
N ASP A 17 4.20 -3.60 2.07
CA ASP A 17 5.47 -4.33 2.02
C ASP A 17 5.31 -5.73 1.39
N VAL A 18 4.77 -5.75 0.17
CA VAL A 18 4.49 -6.98 -0.58
C VAL A 18 5.76 -7.44 -1.27
N ASP A 19 6.23 -8.62 -0.89
CA ASP A 19 7.46 -9.20 -1.44
C ASP A 19 7.42 -9.29 -2.98
N GLY A 20 8.53 -8.92 -3.60
CA GLY A 20 8.69 -8.83 -5.06
C GLY A 20 7.88 -7.71 -5.76
N LYS A 21 7.07 -6.94 -5.03
CA LYS A 21 6.23 -5.86 -5.62
C LYS A 21 6.42 -4.49 -4.98
N THR A 22 6.92 -4.41 -3.75
CA THR A 22 7.24 -3.15 -3.08
C THR A 22 8.22 -2.31 -3.90
N LYS A 23 8.03 -0.98 -3.90
CA LYS A 23 9.01 -0.04 -4.48
C LYS A 23 10.08 0.37 -3.48
N ASP A 24 9.92 0.00 -2.22
CA ASP A 24 10.98 0.12 -1.21
C ASP A 24 11.94 -1.07 -1.33
N ASN A 25 13.03 -0.87 -2.06
CA ASN A 25 14.03 -1.87 -2.39
C ASN A 25 15.46 -1.34 -2.18
N PRO A 26 16.50 -2.20 -2.24
CA PRO A 26 17.87 -1.80 -1.98
C PRO A 26 18.37 -0.63 -2.83
N LYS A 27 18.02 -0.61 -4.13
CA LYS A 27 18.44 0.47 -5.04
C LYS A 27 17.78 1.79 -4.66
N SER A 28 16.47 1.77 -4.38
CA SER A 28 15.76 2.98 -3.92
C SER A 28 16.29 3.52 -2.59
N ARG A 29 16.92 2.67 -1.76
CA ARG A 29 17.54 3.08 -0.48
C ARG A 29 18.91 3.71 -0.66
N GLU A 30 19.68 3.27 -1.67
CA GLU A 30 20.90 3.97 -2.09
C GLU A 30 20.55 5.32 -2.75
N ASP A 31 19.53 5.37 -3.62
CA ASP A 31 19.03 6.63 -4.20
C ASP A 31 18.59 7.61 -3.10
N LEU A 32 17.89 7.12 -2.07
CA LEU A 32 17.47 7.92 -0.93
C LEU A 32 18.67 8.49 -0.17
N LYS A 33 19.77 7.76 -0.05
CA LYS A 33 20.99 8.25 0.59
C LYS A 33 21.73 9.29 -0.25
N GLU A 34 21.69 9.16 -1.58
CA GLU A 34 22.33 10.09 -2.50
C GLU A 34 21.55 11.40 -2.67
N PHE A 35 20.23 11.30 -2.80
CA PHE A 35 19.37 12.43 -3.21
C PHE A 35 18.50 13.00 -2.08
N CYS A 36 18.23 12.24 -1.01
CA CYS A 36 17.35 12.66 0.08
C CYS A 36 18.11 12.82 1.40
N ARG A 37 17.62 13.70 2.29
CA ARG A 37 18.20 13.91 3.62
C ARG A 37 17.42 13.15 4.69
N HIS A 38 17.43 11.82 4.59
CA HIS A 38 16.63 10.94 5.48
C HIS A 38 17.52 9.84 6.10
N PRO A 39 18.52 10.22 6.92
CA PRO A 39 19.58 9.33 7.40
C PRO A 39 19.10 8.14 8.23
N GLU A 40 17.96 8.25 8.90
CA GLU A 40 17.32 7.19 9.67
C GLU A 40 16.78 6.03 8.81
N LEU A 41 16.66 6.24 7.49
CA LEU A 41 16.25 5.22 6.53
C LEU A 41 17.44 4.61 5.76
N HIS A 42 18.67 5.02 6.05
CA HIS A 42 19.86 4.43 5.45
C HIS A 42 20.03 2.96 5.88
N VAL A 43 20.65 2.17 5.01
CA VAL A 43 20.95 0.76 5.29
C VAL A 43 22.03 0.69 6.36
N VAL A 44 21.73 0.02 7.48
CA VAL A 44 22.68 -0.19 8.59
C VAL A 44 22.90 -1.68 8.78
N GLY A 45 24.15 -2.15 8.64
CA GLY A 45 24.50 -3.56 8.83
C GLY A 45 23.75 -4.53 7.91
N GLY A 46 23.42 -4.09 6.69
CA GLY A 46 22.67 -4.90 5.70
C GLY A 46 21.16 -5.01 5.97
N LYS A 47 20.63 -4.32 6.98
CA LYS A 47 19.19 -4.26 7.27
C LYS A 47 18.59 -2.93 6.81
N TYR A 48 17.40 -3.02 6.24
CA TYR A 48 16.60 -1.88 5.80
C TYR A 48 15.66 -1.48 6.94
N PRO A 49 15.81 -0.28 7.54
CA PRO A 49 14.86 0.19 8.54
C PRO A 49 13.46 0.28 7.93
N LYS A 50 12.44 -0.25 8.62
CA LYS A 50 11.05 -0.10 8.17
C LYS A 50 10.69 1.37 8.17
N THR A 51 9.99 1.79 7.13
CA THR A 51 9.51 3.17 7.04
C THR A 51 8.27 3.36 7.91
N ILE A 52 7.99 4.61 8.28
CA ILE A 52 6.81 4.98 9.06
C ILE A 52 5.48 4.68 8.34
N TYR A 53 5.51 4.58 7.01
CA TYR A 53 4.35 4.27 6.20
C TYR A 53 4.17 2.77 5.93
N THR A 54 5.11 1.92 6.38
CA THR A 54 5.00 0.47 6.24
C THR A 54 4.09 -0.10 7.32
N LEU A 55 2.99 -0.73 6.93
CA LEU A 55 2.07 -1.34 7.89
C LEU A 55 2.65 -2.58 8.56
N ASN A 56 2.40 -2.74 9.86
CA ASN A 56 2.66 -3.99 10.58
C ASN A 56 1.59 -5.05 10.24
N LYS A 57 1.79 -6.30 10.68
CA LYS A 57 0.94 -7.43 10.29
C LYS A 57 -0.52 -7.21 10.73
N GLU A 58 -0.71 -6.66 11.92
CA GLU A 58 -2.01 -6.38 12.52
C GLU A 58 -2.76 -5.32 11.70
N SER A 59 -2.08 -4.23 11.33
CA SER A 59 -2.64 -3.14 10.52
C SER A 59 -2.95 -3.59 9.09
N LYS A 60 -2.11 -4.44 8.50
CA LYS A 60 -2.39 -5.06 7.19
C LYS A 60 -3.68 -5.91 7.25
N LYS A 61 -3.86 -6.68 8.33
CA LYS A 61 -5.08 -7.48 8.53
C LYS A 61 -6.32 -6.59 8.64
N VAL A 62 -6.27 -5.54 9.47
CA VAL A 62 -7.36 -4.57 9.63
C VAL A 62 -7.72 -3.94 8.29
N LEU A 63 -6.72 -3.52 7.50
CA LEU A 63 -6.95 -2.94 6.18
C LEU A 63 -7.62 -3.95 5.23
N CYS A 64 -7.09 -5.16 5.12
CA CYS A 64 -7.64 -6.20 4.25
C CYS A 64 -9.08 -6.57 4.64
N GLU A 65 -9.36 -6.70 5.93
CA GLU A 65 -10.71 -6.97 6.44
C GLU A 65 -11.67 -5.81 6.17
N TRP A 66 -11.21 -4.57 6.32
CA TRP A 66 -12.00 -3.40 5.95
C TRP A 66 -12.32 -3.40 4.45
N VAL A 67 -11.33 -3.59 3.57
CA VAL A 67 -11.53 -3.65 2.11
C VAL A 67 -12.48 -4.79 1.72
N LYS A 68 -12.34 -5.96 2.36
CA LYS A 68 -13.20 -7.12 2.11
C LYS A 68 -14.67 -6.82 2.41
N ASN A 69 -14.93 -6.04 3.45
CA ASN A 69 -16.28 -5.72 3.92
C ASN A 69 -16.88 -4.47 3.25
N LEU A 70 -16.15 -3.76 2.38
CA LEU A 70 -16.68 -2.60 1.68
C LEU A 70 -17.87 -2.98 0.79
N LYS A 71 -18.93 -2.18 0.89
CA LYS A 71 -20.12 -2.27 0.04
C LYS A 71 -20.33 -0.94 -0.67
N PHE A 72 -20.69 -1.03 -1.95
CA PHE A 72 -20.96 0.12 -2.80
C PHE A 72 -22.28 -0.08 -3.55
N PRO A 73 -22.92 1.00 -4.03
CA PRO A 73 -24.05 0.89 -4.94
C PRO A 73 -23.71 0.06 -6.18
N ASP A 74 -24.73 -0.59 -6.75
CA ASP A 74 -24.55 -1.39 -7.95
C ASP A 74 -23.97 -0.54 -9.11
N GLY A 75 -23.07 -1.15 -9.89
CA GLY A 75 -22.35 -0.48 -10.97
C GLY A 75 -21.24 0.51 -10.54
N TYR A 76 -21.05 0.80 -9.25
CA TYR A 76 -20.05 1.79 -8.81
C TYR A 76 -18.62 1.25 -8.82
N VAL A 77 -18.38 0.07 -8.24
CA VAL A 77 -17.09 -0.66 -8.29
C VAL A 77 -17.35 -2.16 -8.36
N SER A 78 -16.33 -2.93 -8.73
CA SER A 78 -16.41 -4.39 -8.65
C SER A 78 -16.43 -4.89 -7.20
N ASN A 79 -16.79 -6.17 -7.01
CA ASN A 79 -16.81 -6.77 -5.67
C ASN A 79 -15.38 -6.86 -5.10
N MET A 80 -15.04 -5.92 -4.22
CA MET A 80 -13.72 -5.76 -3.59
C MET A 80 -13.28 -6.97 -2.78
N GLU A 81 -14.22 -7.77 -2.24
CA GLU A 81 -13.89 -9.02 -1.54
C GLU A 81 -13.05 -9.96 -2.40
N ARG A 82 -13.29 -9.99 -3.71
CA ARG A 82 -12.55 -10.85 -4.65
C ARG A 82 -11.12 -10.38 -4.89
N CYS A 83 -10.79 -9.16 -4.47
CA CYS A 83 -9.49 -8.54 -4.64
C CYS A 83 -8.61 -8.62 -3.38
N VAL A 84 -9.07 -9.27 -2.31
CA VAL A 84 -8.35 -9.36 -1.04
C VAL A 84 -7.83 -10.79 -0.81
N ASP A 85 -6.52 -10.91 -0.60
CA ASP A 85 -5.89 -12.15 -0.15
C ASP A 85 -5.61 -12.03 1.35
N MET A 86 -6.50 -12.64 2.17
CA MET A 86 -6.39 -12.61 3.63
C MET A 86 -5.22 -13.43 4.18
N ASN A 87 -4.70 -14.39 3.42
CA ASN A 87 -3.58 -15.22 3.88
C ASN A 87 -2.26 -14.46 3.78
N ASN A 88 -2.09 -13.72 2.67
CA ASN A 88 -0.88 -12.94 2.39
C ASN A 88 -1.03 -11.44 2.74
N HIS A 89 -2.20 -11.00 3.21
CA HIS A 89 -2.55 -9.61 3.49
C HIS A 89 -2.19 -8.63 2.35
N LYS A 90 -2.60 -8.98 1.13
CA LYS A 90 -2.34 -8.18 -0.07
C LYS A 90 -3.61 -7.98 -0.89
N LEU A 91 -3.61 -6.90 -1.68
CA LEU A 91 -4.63 -6.65 -2.69
C LEU A 91 -4.15 -7.17 -4.05
N PHE A 92 -5.05 -7.76 -4.82
CA PHE A 92 -4.73 -8.31 -6.14
C PHE A 92 -5.92 -8.23 -7.09
N GLY A 93 -5.66 -8.32 -8.40
CA GLY A 93 -6.73 -8.47 -9.39
C GLY A 93 -7.67 -7.27 -9.54
N MET A 94 -7.37 -6.13 -8.92
CA MET A 94 -8.19 -4.92 -9.03
C MET A 94 -8.20 -4.40 -10.47
N LYS A 95 -9.38 -3.98 -10.94
CA LYS A 95 -9.52 -3.30 -12.23
C LYS A 95 -9.08 -1.85 -12.07
N SER A 96 -8.71 -1.22 -13.18
CA SER A 96 -8.30 0.19 -13.15
C SER A 96 -9.36 1.11 -12.57
N HIS A 97 -10.64 0.86 -12.84
CA HIS A 97 -11.75 1.64 -12.28
C HIS A 97 -11.83 1.49 -10.75
N ASP A 98 -11.66 0.27 -10.24
CA ASP A 98 -11.65 0.01 -8.80
C ASP A 98 -10.48 0.75 -8.13
N CYS A 99 -9.29 0.70 -8.75
CA CYS A 99 -8.12 1.44 -8.29
C CYS A 99 -8.38 2.96 -8.30
N HIS A 100 -8.98 3.49 -9.37
CA HIS A 100 -9.31 4.91 -9.51
C HIS A 100 -10.23 5.39 -8.38
N VAL A 101 -11.34 4.68 -8.17
CA VAL A 101 -12.29 4.99 -7.07
C VAL A 101 -11.59 4.91 -5.71
N PHE A 102 -10.77 3.88 -5.50
CA PHE A 102 -10.05 3.71 -4.23
C PHE A 102 -9.10 4.88 -3.97
N MET A 103 -8.32 5.29 -4.98
CA MET A 103 -7.41 6.42 -4.86
C MET A 103 -8.14 7.72 -4.57
N GLN A 104 -9.23 7.98 -5.29
CA GLN A 104 -9.94 9.25 -5.20
C GLN A 104 -10.79 9.39 -3.94
N ARG A 105 -11.32 8.28 -3.41
CA ARG A 105 -12.34 8.31 -2.35
C ARG A 105 -11.92 7.61 -1.07
N LEU A 106 -11.08 6.59 -1.14
CA LEU A 106 -10.88 5.65 -0.05
C LEU A 106 -9.50 5.75 0.60
N ILE A 107 -8.45 6.22 -0.09
CA ILE A 107 -7.10 6.34 0.49
C ILE A 107 -7.08 7.08 1.84
N PRO A 108 -7.70 8.28 1.98
CA PRO A 108 -7.66 9.00 3.25
C PRO A 108 -8.35 8.24 4.39
N ILE A 109 -9.37 7.44 4.07
CA ILE A 109 -10.13 6.65 5.04
C ILE A 109 -9.36 5.38 5.39
N ALA A 110 -8.82 4.69 4.39
CA ALA A 110 -8.09 3.44 4.49
C ALA A 110 -6.91 3.53 5.45
N PHE A 111 -6.21 4.66 5.45
CA PHE A 111 -4.98 4.83 6.23
C PHE A 111 -5.14 5.71 7.48
N ARG A 112 -6.31 6.32 7.71
CA ARG A 112 -6.53 7.32 8.77
C ARG A 112 -6.07 6.87 10.16
N GLU A 113 -6.41 5.63 10.51
CA GLU A 113 -6.14 5.03 11.82
C GLU A 113 -4.95 4.05 11.77
N LEU A 114 -4.36 3.83 10.59
CA LEU A 114 -3.31 2.84 10.38
C LEU A 114 -1.91 3.45 10.25
N LEU A 115 -1.84 4.73 9.86
CA LEU A 115 -0.58 5.46 9.70
C LEU A 115 -0.42 6.53 10.78
N PRO A 116 0.82 6.90 11.14
CA PRO A 116 1.07 7.98 12.09
C PRO A 116 0.45 9.31 11.63
N THR A 117 -0.17 10.04 12.56
CA THR A 117 -0.77 11.37 12.30
C THR A 117 0.27 12.48 12.21
N LYS A 118 1.49 12.24 12.70
CA LYS A 118 2.63 13.16 12.65
C LYS A 118 3.83 12.41 12.10
N VAL A 119 4.49 13.05 11.13
CA VAL A 119 5.76 12.64 10.52
C VAL A 119 6.81 13.65 10.96
#